data_AF-A0A3B0ZX01-F1
#
_entry.id   AF-A0A3B0ZX01-F1
#
_cell.length_a   1.000
_cell.length_b   1.000
_cell.length_c   1.000
_cell.angle_alpha   90.00
_cell.angle_beta   90.00
_cell.angle_gamma   90.00
#
_symmetry.space_group_name_H-M   'P 1'
#
loop_
_entity.id
_entity.type
_entity.pdbx_description
1 polymer ?
#
loop_
_entity_poly.entity_id
_entity_poly.type
_entity_poly.pdbx_seq_one_letter_code
_entity_poly.pdbx_strand_id
1 'polypeptide(L)'
;MADYFNSLPDGWTIYVWLIAAAGILIGAGFFLRWAVKNFQFDEDIKYLVFDESDKDKMSDEEFKRAKKVTEDQEELRKKVLRKRAEERAAKHAQK
;
A
#
# COMPACT_ATOMS: atom_id res chain seq x y z
N MET A 1 2.67 -10.14 42.18
CA MET A 1 3.04 -9.39 40.96
C MET A 1 4.04 -8.28 41.27
N ALA A 2 3.77 -7.39 42.24
CA ALA A 2 4.73 -6.36 42.66
C ALA A 2 6.09 -6.94 43.09
N ASP A 3 6.09 -8.00 43.91
CA ASP A 3 7.33 -8.67 44.35
C ASP A 3 8.12 -9.32 43.19
N TYR A 4 7.40 -9.79 42.17
CA TYR A 4 8.01 -10.34 40.96
C TYR A 4 8.72 -9.25 40.14
N PHE A 5 8.06 -8.10 39.91
CA PHE A 5 8.68 -6.98 39.20
C PHE A 5 9.86 -6.36 39.95
N ASN A 6 9.84 -6.38 41.29
CA ASN A 6 10.96 -5.93 42.13
C ASN A 6 12.13 -6.93 42.18
N SER A 7 11.91 -8.19 41.81
CA SER A 7 12.97 -9.21 41.70
C SER A 7 13.72 -9.18 40.36
N LEU A 8 13.21 -8.42 39.39
CA LEU A 8 13.86 -8.30 38.07
C LEU A 8 15.07 -7.36 38.16
N PRO A 9 16.13 -7.64 37.38
CA PRO A 9 17.28 -6.74 37.29
C PRO A 9 16.87 -5.33 36.90
N ASP A 10 17.54 -4.35 37.49
CA ASP A 10 17.31 -2.94 37.19
C ASP A 10 17.45 -2.69 35.68
N GLY A 11 16.46 -2.00 35.10
CA GLY A 11 16.41 -1.74 33.66
C GLY A 11 15.69 -2.79 32.82
N TRP A 12 15.04 -3.82 33.38
CA TRP A 12 14.32 -4.84 32.60
C TRP A 12 13.28 -4.27 31.61
N THR A 13 12.71 -3.11 31.93
CA THR A 13 11.73 -2.40 31.11
C THR A 13 12.30 -2.04 29.73
N ILE A 14 13.61 -1.78 29.60
CA ILE A 14 14.22 -1.46 28.31
C ILE A 14 14.09 -2.61 27.31
N TYR A 15 14.18 -3.86 27.78
CA TYR A 15 14.05 -5.03 26.92
C TYR A 15 12.62 -5.17 26.39
N VAL A 16 11.61 -4.84 27.20
CA VAL A 16 10.21 -4.81 26.76
C VAL A 16 10.01 -3.75 25.68
N TRP A 17 10.56 -2.54 25.90
CA TRP A 17 10.50 -1.47 24.90
C TRP A 17 11.22 -1.84 23.60
N LEU A 18 12.35 -2.53 23.67
CA LEU A 18 13.07 -3.03 22.48
C LEU A 18 12.23 -4.02 21.69
N ILE A 19 11.57 -4.98 22.36
CA ILE A 19 10.68 -5.94 21.71
C ILE A 19 9.47 -5.23 21.09
N ALA A 20 8.88 -4.27 21.80
CA ALA A 20 7.77 -3.48 21.28
C ALA A 20 8.18 -2.69 20.03
N ALA A 21 9.34 -2.02 20.06
CA ALA A 21 9.88 -1.29 18.91
C ALA A 21 10.15 -2.21 17.72
N ALA A 22 10.77 -3.37 17.95
CA ALA A 22 11.00 -4.37 16.92
C ALA A 22 9.68 -4.87 16.30
N GLY A 23 8.66 -5.14 17.13
CA GLY A 23 7.33 -5.54 16.68
C GLY A 23 6.66 -4.47 15.81
N ILE A 24 6.79 -3.20 16.17
CA ILE A 24 6.27 -2.08 15.38
C ILE A 24 6.95 -2.04 14.00
N LEU A 25 8.28 -2.18 13.94
CA LEU A 25 9.02 -2.17 12.67
C LEU A 25 8.62 -3.34 11.77
N ILE A 26 8.48 -4.54 12.34
CA ILE A 26 8.02 -5.72 11.60
C ILE A 26 6.60 -5.50 11.08
N GLY A 27 5.70 -5.00 11.94
CA GLY A 27 4.33 -4.67 11.58
C GLY A 27 4.28 -3.66 10.43
N ALA A 28 5.02 -2.56 10.54
CA ALA A 28 5.12 -1.54 9.50
C ALA A 28 5.63 -2.13 8.18
N GLY A 29 6.67 -2.95 8.20
CA GLY A 29 7.19 -3.63 7.00
C GLY A 29 6.16 -4.56 6.36
N PHE A 30 5.42 -5.32 7.16
CA PHE A 30 4.33 -6.19 6.69
C PHE A 30 3.22 -5.37 6.04
N PHE A 31 2.75 -4.30 6.69
CA PHE A 31 1.67 -3.46 6.17
C PHE A 31 2.09 -2.67 4.93
N LEU A 32 3.34 -2.18 4.87
CA LEU A 32 3.89 -1.56 3.67
C LEU A 32 3.92 -2.54 2.50
N ARG A 33 4.42 -3.77 2.73
CA ARG A 33 4.43 -4.81 1.70
C ARG A 33 3.02 -5.19 1.24
N TRP A 34 2.07 -5.27 2.17
CA TRP A 34 0.67 -5.52 1.84
C TRP A 34 0.07 -4.37 1.03
N ALA A 35 0.31 -3.12 1.43
CA ALA A 35 -0.21 -1.94 0.76
C ALA A 35 0.34 -1.81 -0.67
N VAL A 36 1.62 -2.08 -0.88
CA VAL A 36 2.23 -2.14 -2.22
C VAL A 36 1.56 -3.21 -3.10
N LYS A 37 1.31 -4.41 -2.56
CA LYS A 37 0.65 -5.49 -3.31
C LYS A 37 -0.82 -5.24 -3.62
N ASN A 38 -1.48 -4.38 -2.84
CA ASN A 38 -2.89 -4.05 -2.99
C ASN A 38 -3.12 -2.67 -3.61
N PHE A 39 -2.08 -2.06 -4.20
CA PHE A 39 -2.17 -0.77 -4.87
C PHE A 39 -2.73 0.35 -3.96
N GLN A 40 -2.42 0.33 -2.66
CA GLN A 40 -2.86 1.38 -1.72
C GLN A 40 -2.00 2.65 -1.81
N PHE A 41 -0.73 2.49 -2.20
CA PHE A 41 0.13 3.62 -2.57
C PHE A 41 0.04 3.81 -4.08
N ASP A 42 -1.12 4.22 -4.55
CA ASP A 42 -1.29 4.58 -5.94
C ASP A 42 -0.82 6.04 -6.12
N GLU A 43 0.10 6.28 -7.05
CA GLU A 43 0.57 7.63 -7.42
C GLU A 43 -0.56 8.48 -8.06
N ASP A 44 -1.74 7.89 -8.20
CA ASP A 44 -2.94 8.40 -8.86
C ASP A 44 -3.58 9.63 -8.20
N ILE A 45 -3.37 9.92 -6.89
CA ILE A 45 -3.85 11.19 -6.31
C ILE A 45 -3.26 12.40 -7.03
N LYS A 46 -2.03 12.29 -7.54
CA LYS A 46 -1.36 13.42 -8.17
C LYS A 46 -1.81 13.64 -9.62
N TYR A 47 -2.26 12.61 -10.33
CA TYR A 47 -2.51 12.66 -11.77
C TYR A 47 -3.98 12.51 -12.19
N LEU A 48 -4.88 12.11 -11.28
CA LEU A 48 -6.34 12.14 -11.52
C LEU A 48 -6.93 13.55 -11.67
N VAL A 49 -6.15 14.59 -11.37
CA VAL A 49 -6.60 15.99 -11.42
C VAL A 49 -6.24 16.67 -12.74
N PHE A 50 -5.38 16.08 -13.56
CA PHE A 50 -4.93 16.73 -14.81
C PHE A 50 -5.77 16.25 -16.00
N ASP A 51 -6.56 17.18 -16.55
CA ASP A 51 -7.30 16.97 -17.78
C ASP A 51 -6.53 17.54 -19.00
N GLU A 52 -7.04 17.34 -20.22
CA GLU A 52 -6.40 17.89 -21.44
C GLU A 52 -6.28 19.43 -21.41
N SER A 53 -7.06 20.11 -20.56
CA SER A 53 -7.03 21.56 -20.39
C SER A 53 -5.97 22.05 -19.40
N ASP A 54 -5.28 21.14 -18.70
CA ASP A 54 -4.13 21.47 -17.84
C ASP A 54 -2.78 21.33 -18.56
N LYS A 55 -2.79 21.09 -19.89
CA LYS A 55 -1.59 20.87 -20.69
C LYS A 55 -0.61 22.05 -20.65
N ASP A 56 -1.12 23.27 -20.49
CA ASP A 56 -0.36 24.51 -20.32
C ASP A 56 0.20 24.72 -18.90
N LYS A 57 -0.23 23.91 -17.92
CA LYS A 57 0.28 23.93 -16.54
C LYS A 57 1.41 22.93 -16.30
N MET A 58 1.82 22.20 -17.33
CA MET A 58 2.80 21.13 -17.28
C MET A 58 3.85 21.29 -18.38
N SER A 59 5.07 20.85 -18.14
CA SER A 59 6.05 20.71 -19.22
C SER A 59 5.66 19.58 -20.18
N ASP A 60 6.09 19.63 -21.43
CA ASP A 60 5.84 18.58 -22.42
C ASP A 60 6.32 17.19 -21.96
N GLU A 61 7.38 17.13 -21.15
CA GLU A 61 7.88 15.89 -20.56
C GLU A 61 6.95 15.34 -19.48
N GLU A 62 6.42 16.21 -18.61
CA GLU A 62 5.46 15.83 -17.58
C GLU A 62 4.13 15.38 -18.18
N PHE A 63 3.66 16.03 -19.26
CA PHE A 63 2.45 15.62 -19.97
C PHE A 63 2.61 14.24 -20.61
N LYS A 64 3.76 13.96 -21.25
CA LYS A 64 4.06 12.61 -21.78
C LYS A 64 4.09 11.56 -20.68
N ARG A 65 4.67 11.89 -19.52
CA ARG A 65 4.72 10.99 -18.37
C ARG A 65 3.32 10.73 -17.80
N ALA A 66 2.50 11.76 -17.65
CA ALA A 66 1.12 11.64 -17.20
C ALA A 66 0.30 10.74 -18.13
N LYS A 67 0.39 10.94 -19.45
CA LYS A 67 -0.29 10.09 -20.44
C LYS A 67 0.10 8.61 -20.31
N LYS A 68 1.41 8.34 -20.17
CA LYS A 68 1.91 6.98 -20.00
C LYS A 68 1.39 6.32 -18.72
N VAL A 69 1.38 7.07 -17.61
CA VAL A 69 0.82 6.59 -16.34
C VAL A 69 -0.65 6.25 -16.50
N THR A 70 -1.44 7.12 -17.13
CA THR A 70 -2.88 6.86 -17.40
C THR A 70 -3.10 5.59 -18.23
N GLU A 71 -2.31 5.37 -19.27
CA GLU A 71 -2.39 4.16 -20.11
C GLU A 71 -2.05 2.89 -19.31
N ASP A 72 -0.97 2.91 -18.52
CA ASP A 72 -0.55 1.79 -17.66
C ASP A 72 -1.65 1.46 -16.61
N GLN A 73 -2.30 2.49 -16.05
CA GLN A 73 -3.39 2.34 -15.07
C GLN A 73 -4.66 1.76 -15.68
N GLU A 74 -5.05 2.20 -16.88
CA GLU A 74 -6.20 1.60 -17.58
C GLU A 74 -5.97 0.11 -17.86
N GLU A 75 -4.75 -0.27 -18.22
CA GLU A 75 -4.39 -1.67 -18.45
C GLU A 75 -4.46 -2.49 -17.17
N LEU A 76 -3.90 -1.97 -16.06
CA LEU A 76 -3.99 -2.59 -14.74
C LEU A 76 -5.44 -2.77 -14.30
N ARG A 77 -6.28 -1.73 -14.46
CA ARG A 77 -7.71 -1.77 -14.14
C ARG A 77 -8.44 -2.83 -14.96
N LYS A 78 -8.19 -2.92 -16.27
CA LYS A 78 -8.77 -3.97 -17.13
C LYS A 78 -8.38 -5.37 -16.66
N LYS A 79 -7.11 -5.59 -16.32
CA LYS A 79 -6.60 -6.88 -15.81
C LYS A 79 -7.27 -7.27 -14.49
N VAL A 80 -7.36 -6.34 -13.53
CA VAL A 80 -8.00 -6.59 -12.22
C VAL A 80 -9.50 -6.88 -12.39
N LEU A 81 -10.21 -6.11 -13.21
CA LEU A 81 -11.64 -6.32 -13.47
C LEU A 81 -11.90 -7.66 -14.14
N ARG A 82 -11.06 -8.05 -15.12
CA ARG A 82 -11.15 -9.37 -15.76
C ARG A 82 -10.95 -10.49 -14.75
N LYS A 83 -9.89 -10.42 -13.93
CA LYS A 83 -9.62 -11.43 -12.90
C LYS A 83 -10.77 -11.54 -11.88
N ARG A 84 -11.33 -10.41 -11.43
CA ARG A 84 -12.50 -10.40 -10.55
C ARG A 84 -13.77 -10.94 -11.21
N ALA A 85 -13.93 -10.80 -12.52
CA ALA A 85 -15.03 -11.39 -13.27
C ALA A 85 -14.88 -12.92 -13.36
N GLU A 86 -13.68 -13.40 -13.67
CA GLU A 86 -13.33 -14.83 -13.71
C GLU A 86 -13.52 -15.49 -12.33
N GLU A 87 -13.03 -14.88 -11.25
CA GLU A 87 -13.21 -15.37 -9.89
C GLU A 87 -14.69 -15.45 -9.48
N ARG A 88 -15.50 -14.46 -9.89
CA ARG A 88 -16.96 -14.50 -9.66
C ARG A 88 -17.63 -15.61 -10.44
N ALA A 89 -17.30 -15.77 -11.72
CA ALA A 89 -17.83 -16.84 -12.56
C ALA A 89 -17.48 -18.23 -11.98
N ALA A 90 -16.24 -18.44 -11.55
CA ALA A 90 -15.80 -19.68 -10.92
C ALA A 90 -16.55 -19.99 -9.60
N LYS A 91 -16.79 -18.97 -8.76
CA LYS A 91 -17.60 -19.13 -7.53
C LYS A 91 -19.05 -19.48 -7.83
N HIS A 92 -19.63 -18.93 -8.91
CA HIS A 92 -20.99 -19.26 -9.33
C HIS A 92 -21.11 -20.64 -9.98
N ALA A 93 -20.06 -21.14 -10.62
CA ALA A 93 -20.03 -22.49 -11.23
C ALA A 93 -19.83 -23.63 -10.21
N GLN A 94 -19.31 -23.33 -9.01
CA GLN A 94 -19.12 -24.32 -7.93
C GLN A 94 -20.29 -24.41 -6.95
N LYS A 95 -21.36 -23.63 -7.14
CA LYS A 95 -22.53 -23.56 -6.26
C LYS A 95 -23.74 -24.20 -6.94
#